data_AF-A0A524MAS8-F1
#
_entry.id   AF-A0A524MAS8-F1
#
_cell.length_a   1.000
_cell.length_b   1.000
_cell.length_c   1.000
_cell.angle_alpha   90.00
_cell.angle_beta   90.00
_cell.angle_gamma   90.00
#
_symmetry.space_group_name_H-M   'P 1'
#
loop_
_entity.id
_entity.type
_entity.pdbx_description
1 polymer ?
#
loop_
_entity_poly.entity_id
_entity_poly.type
_entity_poly.pdbx_seq_one_letter_code
_entity_poly.pdbx_strand_id
1 'polypeptide(L)'
;MPAVVRIGDPISCGDTMAQGSGNTFANGIPVSRKGIDLTAGHCYPPIPIIFASPNVFVNNIAVDRVRDPIAVHCCGNSCHSGVAFNGSPNVFANDPGGPPASVTVVVEQYVQPGVNKLFASQVMADDPQTGPQLLEYRRIQETAAGITPQDPVFVEEAPPTTTKPAEVPADCSDIEAHQGKFPGSFPLSTNFVLSQITTNTLVSNYPLRSNQGLTEKQLVCNLRILCVNVLEPMLAKYGSTLTINSGFRYDSWGQHGKGQAVDVSFKDLTKEKQWWDRAVDIKESFVYDQFIYEAERSVWYHLSYSSAGNRRQTLTKARRSEKYHVGIQRIITQA
;
A
#
# COMPACT_ATOMS: atom_id res chain seq x y z
N MET A 1 -10.03 -22.72 5.68
CA MET A 1 -9.08 -21.59 5.78
C MET A 1 -7.77 -22.04 5.16
N PRO A 2 -7.20 -21.34 4.18
CA PRO A 2 -5.93 -21.76 3.58
C PRO A 2 -4.80 -21.57 4.60
N ALA A 3 -3.90 -22.56 4.65
CA ALA A 3 -2.74 -22.52 5.53
C ALA A 3 -1.75 -21.45 5.08
N VAL A 4 -1.07 -20.82 6.04
CA VAL A 4 0.04 -19.89 5.77
C VAL A 4 1.24 -20.65 5.20
N VAL A 5 1.86 -20.11 4.16
CA VAL A 5 3.07 -20.66 3.52
C VAL A 5 4.32 -20.18 4.26
N ARG A 6 5.30 -21.06 4.39
CA ARG A 6 6.55 -20.84 5.12
C ARG A 6 7.74 -21.35 4.30
N ILE A 7 8.95 -21.00 4.73
CA ILE A 7 10.18 -21.60 4.14
C ILE A 7 10.10 -23.13 4.21
N GLY A 8 10.47 -23.80 3.11
CA GLY A 8 10.46 -25.25 3.00
C GLY A 8 9.12 -25.85 2.57
N ASP A 9 8.05 -25.06 2.53
CA ASP A 9 6.77 -25.54 2.03
C ASP A 9 6.82 -25.72 0.48
N PRO A 10 6.33 -26.85 -0.06
CA PRO A 10 6.46 -27.21 -1.48
C PRO A 10 5.59 -26.36 -2.40
N ILE A 11 6.06 -26.17 -3.62
CA ILE A 11 5.31 -25.62 -4.75
C ILE A 11 4.92 -26.78 -5.69
N SER A 12 3.73 -26.70 -6.29
CA SER A 12 3.14 -27.79 -7.08
C SER A 12 3.98 -28.23 -8.30
N CYS A 13 4.94 -27.42 -8.73
CA CYS A 13 5.84 -27.74 -9.84
C CYS A 13 7.13 -28.44 -9.43
N GLY A 14 7.28 -28.81 -8.15
CA GLY A 14 8.49 -29.45 -7.62
C GLY A 14 9.53 -28.46 -7.07
N ASP A 15 9.23 -27.16 -7.07
CA ASP A 15 9.99 -26.14 -6.37
C ASP A 15 9.62 -26.11 -4.86
N THR A 16 10.27 -25.26 -4.08
CA THR A 16 10.05 -25.09 -2.65
C THR A 16 10.24 -23.62 -2.27
N MET A 17 9.48 -23.09 -1.32
CA MET A 17 9.71 -21.75 -0.81
C MET A 17 11.07 -21.65 -0.09
N ALA A 18 11.92 -20.70 -0.46
CA ALA A 18 13.26 -20.57 0.10
C ALA A 18 13.42 -19.35 1.02
N GLN A 19 12.54 -18.36 0.91
CA GLN A 19 12.61 -17.12 1.68
C GLN A 19 11.34 -16.88 2.48
N GLY A 20 11.45 -16.01 3.47
CA GLY A 20 10.39 -15.70 4.41
C GLY A 20 10.80 -14.57 5.36
N SER A 21 9.87 -14.20 6.25
CA SER A 21 10.08 -13.17 7.26
C SER A 21 11.25 -13.46 8.19
N GLY A 22 12.11 -12.45 8.42
CA GLY A 22 13.20 -12.56 9.40
C GLY A 22 12.77 -12.54 10.88
N ASN A 23 11.50 -12.24 11.19
CA ASN A 23 11.05 -12.09 12.58
C ASN A 23 9.64 -12.63 12.86
N THR A 24 8.93 -13.16 11.87
CA THR A 24 7.58 -13.72 12.04
C THR A 24 7.55 -15.15 11.56
N PHE A 25 7.14 -16.05 12.46
CA PHE A 25 7.29 -17.48 12.29
C PHE A 25 5.95 -18.19 12.51
N ALA A 26 5.66 -19.18 11.69
CA ALA A 26 4.59 -20.15 11.92
C ALA A 26 5.24 -21.52 12.18
N ASN A 27 4.95 -22.13 13.32
CA ASN A 27 5.61 -23.36 13.77
C ASN A 27 7.15 -23.25 13.87
N GLY A 28 7.65 -22.07 14.22
CA GLY A 28 9.10 -21.80 14.28
C GLY A 28 9.78 -21.63 12.92
N ILE A 29 9.01 -21.62 11.82
CA ILE A 29 9.52 -21.46 10.45
C ILE A 29 9.10 -20.09 9.90
N PRO A 30 10.00 -19.33 9.27
CA PRO A 30 9.68 -18.04 8.65
C PRO A 30 8.49 -18.10 7.69
N VAL A 31 7.58 -17.13 7.83
CA VAL A 31 6.37 -17.00 6.99
C VAL A 31 6.70 -16.31 5.66
N SER A 32 6.21 -16.84 4.54
CA SER A 32 6.34 -16.28 3.20
C SER A 32 5.39 -15.11 2.94
N ARG A 33 5.85 -14.13 2.16
CA ARG A 33 5.18 -12.87 1.87
C ARG A 33 5.20 -12.54 0.39
N LYS A 34 4.05 -12.07 -0.12
CA LYS A 34 3.81 -11.78 -1.55
C LYS A 34 4.91 -10.95 -2.17
N GLY A 35 5.40 -11.40 -3.33
CA GLY A 35 6.21 -10.60 -4.25
C GLY A 35 7.67 -10.42 -3.85
N ILE A 36 8.04 -10.67 -2.59
CA ILE A 36 9.40 -10.43 -2.10
C ILE A 36 10.15 -11.69 -1.69
N ASP A 37 9.44 -12.71 -1.21
CA ASP A 37 10.05 -13.95 -0.77
C ASP A 37 10.05 -14.92 -1.97
N LEU A 38 11.23 -15.37 -2.37
CA LEU A 38 11.43 -16.20 -3.55
C LEU A 38 11.42 -17.70 -3.22
N THR A 39 11.03 -18.50 -4.21
CA THR A 39 11.25 -19.96 -4.21
C THR A 39 12.74 -20.29 -4.32
N ALA A 40 13.11 -21.56 -4.14
CA ALA A 40 14.47 -22.04 -4.31
C ALA A 40 14.90 -22.03 -5.78
N GLY A 41 13.93 -22.14 -6.69
CA GLY A 41 14.18 -22.39 -8.10
C GLY A 41 14.53 -23.86 -8.33
N HIS A 42 14.58 -24.22 -9.60
CA HIS A 42 15.07 -25.52 -10.08
C HIS A 42 15.78 -25.28 -11.42
N CYS A 43 15.56 -26.06 -12.48
CA CYS A 43 16.01 -25.65 -13.84
C CYS A 43 15.53 -24.21 -14.17
N TYR A 44 14.48 -23.75 -13.49
CA TYR A 44 13.83 -22.47 -13.63
C TYR A 44 14.28 -21.53 -12.50
N PRO A 45 14.45 -20.22 -12.76
CA PRO A 45 14.92 -19.29 -11.74
C PRO A 45 13.96 -19.19 -10.54
N PRO A 46 14.47 -18.85 -9.34
CA PRO A 46 13.65 -18.42 -8.21
C PRO A 46 12.62 -17.35 -8.59
N ILE A 47 11.38 -17.52 -8.14
CA ILE A 47 10.29 -16.56 -8.39
C ILE A 47 9.46 -16.30 -7.13
N PRO A 48 8.67 -15.21 -7.09
CA PRO A 48 7.78 -14.96 -5.98
C PRO A 48 6.40 -15.61 -6.17
N ILE A 49 5.66 -15.71 -5.06
CA ILE A 49 4.20 -15.82 -5.07
C ILE A 49 3.58 -14.46 -5.43
N ILE A 50 2.61 -14.45 -6.34
CA ILE A 50 2.01 -13.25 -6.97
C ILE A 50 0.56 -12.98 -6.54
N PHE A 51 0.00 -13.82 -5.67
CA PHE A 51 -1.29 -13.58 -5.02
C PHE A 51 -1.17 -13.89 -3.53
N ALA A 52 -1.96 -13.26 -2.68
CA ALA A 52 -1.82 -13.46 -1.24
C ALA A 52 -3.09 -13.07 -0.49
N SER A 53 -3.03 -13.17 0.83
CA SER A 53 -4.11 -12.73 1.71
C SER A 53 -4.52 -11.26 1.47
N PRO A 54 -5.81 -10.94 1.35
CA PRO A 54 -6.27 -9.56 1.17
C PRO A 54 -6.20 -8.72 2.44
N ASN A 55 -6.12 -9.34 3.62
CA ASN A 55 -6.21 -8.63 4.91
C ASN A 55 -5.35 -9.21 6.04
N VAL A 56 -4.50 -10.21 5.77
CA VAL A 56 -3.53 -10.74 6.75
C VAL A 56 -2.13 -10.42 6.26
N PHE A 57 -1.33 -9.75 7.09
CA PHE A 57 -0.04 -9.22 6.71
C PHE A 57 1.05 -9.65 7.69
N VAL A 58 2.24 -9.93 7.15
CA VAL A 58 3.48 -10.14 7.90
C VAL A 58 4.49 -9.12 7.42
N ASN A 59 5.07 -8.34 8.33
CA ASN A 59 5.93 -7.20 8.00
C ASN A 59 5.31 -6.26 6.97
N ASN A 60 4.02 -5.99 7.09
CA ASN A 60 3.23 -5.15 6.18
C ASN A 60 3.12 -5.68 4.74
N ILE A 61 3.45 -6.95 4.50
CA ILE A 61 3.30 -7.60 3.20
C ILE A 61 2.30 -8.74 3.36
N ALA A 62 1.41 -8.88 2.38
CA ALA A 62 0.36 -9.87 2.41
C ALA A 62 0.96 -11.28 2.59
N VAL A 63 0.41 -12.04 3.52
CA VAL A 63 0.89 -13.41 3.79
C VAL A 63 0.49 -14.33 2.65
N ASP A 64 1.44 -15.12 2.17
CA ASP A 64 1.19 -16.15 1.17
C ASP A 64 0.48 -17.35 1.80
N ARG A 65 -0.41 -17.97 1.03
CA ARG A 65 -1.27 -19.06 1.49
C ARG A 65 -1.24 -20.20 0.50
N VAL A 66 -1.58 -21.38 0.98
CA VAL A 66 -1.80 -22.55 0.12
C VAL A 66 -2.79 -22.18 -0.99
N ARG A 67 -2.43 -22.56 -2.23
CA ARG A 67 -3.10 -22.24 -3.52
C ARG A 67 -2.80 -20.87 -4.13
N ASP A 68 -2.08 -19.99 -3.43
CA ASP A 68 -1.66 -18.75 -4.07
C ASP A 68 -0.61 -19.06 -5.18
N PRO A 69 -0.78 -18.52 -6.42
CA PRO A 69 0.10 -18.82 -7.55
C PRO A 69 1.47 -18.16 -7.46
N ILE A 70 2.47 -18.86 -8.01
CA ILE A 70 3.78 -18.30 -8.30
C ILE A 70 3.82 -17.61 -9.67
N ALA A 71 4.75 -16.68 -9.85
CA ALA A 71 5.04 -16.12 -11.17
C ALA A 71 5.47 -17.22 -12.17
N VAL A 72 5.27 -16.98 -13.47
CA VAL A 72 5.76 -17.88 -14.51
C VAL A 72 7.28 -17.79 -14.56
N HIS A 73 7.95 -18.95 -14.52
CA HIS A 73 9.37 -19.08 -14.78
C HIS A 73 9.65 -19.97 -16.00
N CYS A 74 10.80 -19.80 -16.65
CA CYS A 74 11.22 -20.60 -17.80
C CYS A 74 12.63 -21.18 -17.61
N CYS A 75 12.84 -22.38 -18.13
CA CYS A 75 14.13 -22.99 -18.37
C CYS A 75 14.25 -23.18 -19.89
N GLY A 76 14.91 -22.23 -20.56
CA GLY A 76 14.96 -22.15 -22.02
C GLY A 76 13.56 -21.92 -22.65
N ASN A 77 13.09 -22.91 -23.43
CA ASN A 77 11.77 -22.85 -24.09
C ASN A 77 10.64 -23.47 -23.27
N SER A 78 10.97 -24.19 -22.19
CA SER A 78 9.97 -24.70 -21.27
C SER A 78 9.63 -23.63 -20.25
N CYS A 79 8.34 -23.34 -20.09
CA CYS A 79 7.84 -22.33 -19.16
C CYS A 79 6.64 -22.91 -18.41
N HIS A 80 6.54 -22.61 -17.12
CA HIS A 80 5.38 -22.99 -16.34
C HIS A 80 5.22 -22.07 -15.13
N SER A 81 4.10 -22.24 -14.44
CA SER A 81 3.76 -21.69 -13.13
C SER A 81 3.34 -22.86 -12.23
N GLY A 82 3.00 -22.55 -10.99
CA GLY A 82 2.53 -23.47 -9.98
C GLY A 82 1.80 -22.71 -8.89
N VAL A 83 1.44 -23.42 -7.83
CA VAL A 83 0.83 -22.86 -6.64
C VAL A 83 1.55 -23.35 -5.40
N ALA A 84 1.50 -22.59 -4.31
CA ALA A 84 1.90 -23.09 -3.01
C ALA A 84 1.06 -24.34 -2.66
N PHE A 85 1.73 -25.50 -2.55
CA PHE A 85 1.07 -26.80 -2.52
C PHE A 85 0.74 -27.25 -1.11
N ASN A 86 1.57 -26.88 -0.13
CA ASN A 86 1.32 -27.14 1.28
C ASN A 86 1.71 -25.92 2.13
N GLY A 87 1.33 -25.93 3.40
CA GLY A 87 1.57 -24.83 4.33
C GLY A 87 1.62 -25.32 5.77
N SER A 88 1.49 -24.37 6.71
CA SER A 88 1.38 -24.67 8.13
C SER A 88 0.24 -25.66 8.44
N PRO A 89 0.47 -26.67 9.30
CA PRO A 89 -0.58 -27.62 9.68
C PRO A 89 -1.68 -27.00 10.57
N ASN A 90 -1.44 -25.82 11.15
CA ASN A 90 -2.35 -25.23 12.14
C ASN A 90 -2.35 -23.69 12.19
N VAL A 91 -1.58 -22.99 11.35
CA VAL A 91 -1.64 -21.54 11.20
C VAL A 91 -2.29 -21.20 9.87
N PHE A 92 -3.46 -20.57 9.94
CA PHE A 92 -4.28 -20.26 8.77
C PHE A 92 -4.44 -18.75 8.63
N ALA A 93 -4.62 -18.29 7.40
CA ALA A 93 -4.96 -16.90 7.12
C ALA A 93 -6.29 -16.84 6.36
N ASN A 94 -7.19 -15.95 6.81
CA ASN A 94 -8.57 -15.76 6.33
C ASN A 94 -9.56 -16.86 6.74
N ASP A 95 -10.85 -16.50 6.83
CA ASP A 95 -11.97 -17.41 7.10
C ASP A 95 -12.26 -18.35 5.91
N PRO A 96 -13.01 -19.47 6.11
CA PRO A 96 -13.42 -20.37 5.03
C PRO A 96 -14.29 -19.68 3.97
N GLY A 97 -14.81 -18.48 4.26
CA GLY A 97 -15.60 -17.63 3.38
C GLY A 97 -14.83 -16.42 2.83
N GLY A 98 -13.55 -16.60 2.47
CA GLY A 98 -12.86 -15.65 1.59
C GLY A 98 -13.72 -15.33 0.35
N PRO A 99 -13.59 -14.12 -0.24
CA PRO A 99 -14.59 -13.57 -1.17
C PRO A 99 -15.03 -14.59 -2.23
N PRO A 100 -16.32 -14.60 -2.63
CA PRO A 100 -16.78 -15.45 -3.71
C PRO A 100 -15.87 -15.26 -4.91
N ALA A 101 -15.60 -16.36 -5.61
CA ALA A 101 -14.80 -16.41 -6.82
C ALA A 101 -15.33 -15.42 -7.88
N SER A 102 -14.97 -14.15 -7.76
CA SER A 102 -14.95 -13.24 -8.88
C SER A 102 -13.62 -13.48 -9.56
N VAL A 103 -13.69 -14.09 -10.73
CA VAL A 103 -12.58 -14.26 -11.66
C VAL A 103 -11.97 -12.88 -11.89
N THR A 104 -10.95 -12.55 -11.11
CA THR A 104 -10.14 -11.38 -11.35
C THR A 104 -9.01 -11.88 -12.22
N VAL A 105 -9.12 -11.60 -13.52
CA VAL A 105 -7.99 -11.74 -14.43
C VAL A 105 -6.95 -10.70 -13.98
N VAL A 106 -6.06 -11.10 -13.07
CA VAL A 106 -4.92 -10.29 -12.69
C VAL A 106 -3.83 -10.55 -13.71
N VAL A 107 -3.75 -9.71 -14.75
CA VAL A 107 -2.57 -9.69 -15.63
C VAL A 107 -1.44 -9.00 -14.87
N GLU A 108 -0.73 -9.73 -14.01
CA GLU A 108 0.57 -9.27 -13.51
C GLU A 108 1.62 -9.59 -14.59
N GLN A 109 2.19 -8.55 -15.20
CA GLN A 109 3.32 -8.67 -16.11
C GLN A 109 4.56 -8.97 -15.28
N TYR A 110 5.07 -10.21 -15.38
CA TYR A 110 6.35 -10.58 -14.80
C TYR A 110 7.38 -10.73 -15.93
N VAL A 111 8.48 -9.97 -15.83
CA VAL A 111 9.67 -10.13 -16.68
C VAL A 111 10.64 -11.02 -15.92
N GLN A 112 10.92 -12.21 -16.47
CA GLN A 112 11.94 -13.08 -15.89
C GLN A 112 13.33 -12.43 -16.09
N PRO A 113 14.16 -12.36 -15.03
CA PRO A 113 15.54 -11.92 -15.18
C PRO A 113 16.28 -12.77 -16.23
N GLY A 114 16.82 -12.13 -17.27
CA GLY A 114 17.58 -12.80 -18.33
C GLY A 114 16.74 -13.41 -19.46
N VAL A 115 15.41 -13.23 -19.48
CA VAL A 115 14.54 -13.70 -20.55
C VAL A 115 13.68 -12.54 -21.05
N ASN A 116 13.88 -12.12 -22.31
CA ASN A 116 13.05 -11.11 -23.01
C ASN A 116 11.64 -11.65 -23.34
N LYS A 117 10.90 -12.12 -22.34
CA LYS A 117 9.54 -12.63 -22.48
C LYS A 117 8.66 -11.98 -21.42
N LEU A 118 7.59 -11.33 -21.88
CA LEU A 118 6.51 -10.82 -21.03
C LEU A 118 5.47 -11.93 -20.85
N PHE A 119 5.20 -12.29 -19.60
CA PHE A 119 4.18 -13.29 -19.28
C PHE A 119 2.96 -12.64 -18.64
N ALA A 120 1.78 -13.06 -19.08
CA ALA A 120 0.51 -12.77 -18.43
C ALA A 120 -0.03 -14.07 -17.85
N SER A 121 -0.21 -14.13 -16.54
CA SER A 121 -0.79 -15.29 -15.87
C SER A 121 -2.28 -15.05 -15.66
N GLN A 122 -3.15 -15.92 -16.17
CA GLN A 122 -4.59 -15.83 -15.94
C GLN A 122 -5.00 -16.86 -14.89
N VAL A 123 -5.39 -16.40 -13.70
CA VAL A 123 -5.92 -17.27 -12.64
C VAL A 123 -7.40 -17.54 -12.90
N MET A 124 -7.75 -18.79 -13.26
CA MET A 124 -9.14 -19.23 -13.37
C MET A 124 -9.61 -19.85 -12.05
N ALA A 125 -10.91 -19.71 -11.77
CA ALA A 125 -11.53 -20.11 -10.52
C ALA A 125 -11.51 -21.63 -10.26
N ASP A 126 -11.61 -21.98 -8.99
CA ASP A 126 -11.60 -23.32 -8.39
C ASP A 126 -12.48 -24.38 -9.10
N ASP A 127 -11.88 -25.51 -9.48
CA ASP A 127 -12.58 -26.78 -9.65
C ASP A 127 -12.55 -27.56 -8.32
N PRO A 128 -13.71 -27.88 -7.72
CA PRO A 128 -13.80 -28.61 -6.44
C PRO A 128 -13.33 -30.08 -6.51
N GLN A 129 -13.13 -30.67 -7.69
CA GLN A 129 -12.59 -32.04 -7.81
C GLN A 129 -11.09 -32.11 -8.13
N THR A 130 -10.50 -31.07 -8.72
CA THR A 130 -9.11 -31.11 -9.21
C THR A 130 -8.18 -30.02 -8.66
N GLY A 131 -8.68 -29.13 -7.80
CA GLY A 131 -7.92 -27.97 -7.33
C GLY A 131 -7.81 -26.86 -8.39
N PRO A 132 -7.09 -25.77 -8.14
CA PRO A 132 -6.98 -24.67 -9.10
C PRO A 132 -6.09 -25.12 -10.27
N GLN A 133 -6.71 -25.44 -11.41
CA GLN A 133 -5.97 -25.67 -12.65
C GLN A 133 -5.84 -24.35 -13.42
N LEU A 134 -4.61 -23.84 -13.55
CA LEU A 134 -4.28 -22.77 -14.49
C LEU A 134 -4.26 -23.36 -15.91
N LEU A 135 -5.35 -23.18 -16.66
CA LEU A 135 -5.55 -23.87 -17.94
C LEU A 135 -5.13 -23.12 -19.21
N GLU A 136 -4.70 -21.85 -19.19
CA GLU A 136 -4.16 -21.24 -20.43
C GLU A 136 -3.02 -20.22 -20.21
N TYR A 137 -1.90 -20.50 -20.86
CA TYR A 137 -0.80 -19.57 -21.10
C TYR A 137 -1.02 -18.89 -22.46
N ARG A 138 -1.17 -17.56 -22.51
CA ARG A 138 -1.02 -16.81 -23.77
C ARG A 138 0.31 -16.06 -23.79
N ARG A 139 1.17 -16.42 -24.74
CA ARG A 139 2.30 -15.59 -25.16
C ARG A 139 1.73 -14.26 -25.68
N ILE A 140 1.92 -13.18 -24.94
CA ILE A 140 1.69 -11.84 -25.49
C ILE A 140 2.85 -11.61 -26.48
N GLN A 141 2.51 -11.29 -27.73
CA GLN A 141 3.37 -11.43 -28.92
C GLN A 141 4.77 -10.80 -28.80
N GLU A 142 5.73 -11.46 -29.46
CA GLU A 142 7.04 -10.91 -29.84
C GLU A 142 6.83 -9.65 -30.69
N THR A 143 7.24 -8.47 -30.22
CA THR A 143 7.34 -7.28 -31.07
C THR A 143 8.77 -6.73 -31.08
N ALA A 144 9.37 -6.93 -32.26
CA ALA A 144 10.30 -6.10 -33.01
C ALA A 144 11.38 -5.28 -32.27
N ALA A 145 12.62 -5.62 -32.63
CA ALA A 145 13.86 -4.86 -32.52
C ALA A 145 13.72 -3.33 -32.42
N GLY A 146 14.42 -2.75 -31.45
CA GLY A 146 14.81 -1.33 -31.50
C GLY A 146 14.53 -0.50 -30.26
N ILE A 147 13.84 -1.06 -29.26
CA ILE A 147 13.77 -0.46 -27.92
C ILE A 147 14.56 -1.40 -27.03
N THR A 148 15.69 -0.94 -26.48
CA THR A 148 16.18 -1.51 -25.22
C THR A 148 15.22 -0.97 -24.15
N PRO A 149 14.37 -1.80 -23.55
CA PRO A 149 13.78 -1.41 -22.29
C PRO A 149 14.98 -1.30 -21.34
N GLN A 150 15.23 -0.10 -20.81
CA GLN A 150 15.92 -0.09 -19.54
C GLN A 150 14.99 -0.82 -18.59
N ASP A 151 15.46 -1.96 -18.07
CA ASP A 151 14.86 -2.60 -16.92
C ASP A 151 14.56 -1.50 -15.89
N PRO A 152 13.42 -1.54 -15.17
CA PRO A 152 13.40 -0.88 -13.87
C PRO A 152 14.57 -1.48 -13.07
N VAL A 153 15.66 -0.74 -12.97
CA VAL A 153 16.78 -1.08 -12.12
C VAL A 153 16.26 -1.00 -10.70
N PHE A 154 15.88 -2.14 -10.13
CA PHE A 154 15.73 -2.27 -8.69
C PHE A 154 17.13 -2.34 -8.11
N VAL A 155 17.70 -1.16 -7.86
CA VAL A 155 18.76 -1.05 -6.86
C VAL A 155 18.04 -1.21 -5.53
N GLU A 156 18.29 -2.32 -4.84
CA GLU A 156 18.17 -2.34 -3.39
C GLU A 156 19.19 -1.32 -2.87
N GLU A 157 18.77 -0.06 -2.72
CA GLU A 157 19.51 0.80 -1.82
C GLU A 157 19.31 0.22 -0.43
N ALA A 158 20.43 -0.03 0.25
CA ALA A 158 20.45 -0.37 1.66
C ALA A 158 19.43 0.50 2.41
N PRO A 159 18.72 -0.06 3.41
CA PRO A 159 17.68 0.67 4.11
C PRO A 159 18.22 2.05 4.51
N PRO A 160 17.57 3.16 4.12
CA PRO A 160 18.06 4.46 4.54
C PRO A 160 18.05 4.47 6.06
N THR A 161 19.21 4.77 6.63
CA THR A 161 19.46 4.91 8.07
C THR A 161 18.75 6.12 8.68
N THR A 162 17.73 6.67 8.04
CA THR A 162 16.89 7.71 8.61
C THR A 162 15.80 7.04 9.44
N THR A 163 16.02 6.99 10.75
CA THR A 163 14.94 6.75 11.69
C THR A 163 13.82 7.75 11.41
N LYS A 164 12.68 7.26 10.90
CA LYS A 164 11.46 8.06 10.78
C LYS A 164 11.22 8.81 12.10
N PRO A 165 10.71 10.05 12.06
CA PRO A 165 10.44 10.80 13.29
C PRO A 165 9.62 9.94 14.26
N ALA A 166 10.02 9.91 15.53
CA ALA A 166 9.23 9.25 16.55
C ALA A 166 7.85 9.89 16.61
N GLU A 167 6.81 9.06 16.76
CA GLU A 167 5.44 9.54 16.97
C GLU A 167 5.42 10.42 18.23
N VAL A 168 4.88 11.62 18.09
CA VAL A 168 4.77 12.59 19.19
C VAL A 168 3.39 12.44 19.80
N PRO A 169 3.27 12.07 21.09
CA PRO A 169 2.00 12.08 21.79
C PRO A 169 1.44 13.50 21.79
N ALA A 170 0.22 13.68 21.29
CA ALA A 170 -0.44 14.98 21.39
C ALA A 170 -1.30 15.02 22.66
N ASP A 171 -1.08 16.04 23.47
CA ASP A 171 -1.95 16.32 24.61
C ASP A 171 -3.26 16.96 24.13
N CYS A 172 -4.39 16.45 24.59
CA CYS A 172 -5.73 16.97 24.31
C CYS A 172 -6.47 17.43 25.58
N SER A 173 -5.77 17.58 26.70
CA SER A 173 -6.38 17.95 27.98
C SER A 173 -7.13 19.29 27.96
N ASP A 174 -6.59 20.30 27.26
CA ASP A 174 -7.24 21.59 27.01
C ASP A 174 -8.50 21.44 26.13
N ILE A 175 -8.49 20.55 25.14
CA ILE A 175 -9.64 20.25 24.27
C ILE A 175 -10.77 19.62 25.09
N GLU A 176 -10.41 18.69 25.99
CA GLU A 176 -11.37 18.06 26.89
C GLU A 176 -11.94 19.06 27.91
N ALA A 177 -11.13 20.00 28.40
CA ALA A 177 -11.58 21.06 29.30
C ALA A 177 -12.41 22.15 28.59
N HIS A 178 -12.25 22.31 27.27
CA HIS A 178 -12.91 23.38 26.50
C HIS A 178 -14.43 23.36 26.64
N GLN A 179 -15.03 24.53 26.76
CA GLN A 179 -16.47 24.73 26.89
C GLN A 179 -17.01 25.54 25.72
N GLY A 180 -18.20 25.17 25.24
CA GLY A 180 -18.83 25.80 24.09
C GLY A 180 -18.18 25.42 22.76
N LYS A 181 -18.40 26.25 21.74
CA LYS A 181 -17.92 26.00 20.38
C LYS A 181 -16.42 26.26 20.26
N PHE A 182 -15.74 25.50 19.41
CA PHE A 182 -14.35 25.77 19.06
C PHE A 182 -14.27 26.92 18.05
N PRO A 183 -13.53 28.01 18.35
CA PRO A 183 -13.30 29.06 17.36
C PRO A 183 -12.37 28.57 16.25
N GLY A 184 -12.48 29.14 15.05
CA GLY A 184 -11.57 28.81 13.94
C GLY A 184 -10.09 29.12 14.22
N SER A 185 -9.81 29.99 15.19
CA SER A 185 -8.46 30.31 15.67
C SER A 185 -7.96 29.35 16.75
N PHE A 186 -8.74 28.33 17.14
CA PHE A 186 -8.33 27.39 18.18
C PHE A 186 -7.03 26.68 17.77
N PRO A 187 -5.99 26.66 18.63
CA PRO A 187 -4.70 26.09 18.29
C PRO A 187 -4.77 24.56 18.23
N LEU A 188 -4.38 24.00 17.09
CA LEU A 188 -4.21 22.55 16.93
C LEU A 188 -2.77 22.13 17.20
N SER A 189 -1.81 22.94 16.76
CA SER A 189 -0.37 22.75 17.01
C SER A 189 0.34 24.11 16.95
N THR A 190 1.68 24.12 16.97
CA THR A 190 2.50 25.34 16.95
C THR A 190 2.16 26.28 15.78
N ASN A 191 1.98 25.72 14.58
CA ASN A 191 1.80 26.48 13.35
C ASN A 191 0.40 26.35 12.72
N PHE A 192 -0.47 25.51 13.28
CA PHE A 192 -1.79 25.24 12.71
C PHE A 192 -2.92 25.55 13.68
N VAL A 193 -3.93 26.27 13.18
CA VAL A 193 -5.21 26.52 13.86
C VAL A 193 -6.36 25.77 13.17
N LEU A 194 -7.46 25.57 13.89
CA LEU A 194 -8.60 24.74 13.46
C LEU A 194 -9.13 25.11 12.06
N SER A 195 -9.28 26.40 11.76
CA SER A 195 -9.80 26.88 10.48
C SER A 195 -8.94 26.44 9.29
N GLN A 196 -7.62 26.35 9.43
CA GLN A 196 -6.70 26.01 8.33
C GLN A 196 -6.85 24.55 7.85
N ILE A 197 -7.57 23.71 8.60
CA ILE A 197 -7.80 22.29 8.28
C ILE A 197 -9.31 21.99 8.24
N THR A 198 -10.16 23.02 8.31
CA THR A 198 -11.61 22.87 8.27
C THR A 198 -12.23 23.81 7.23
N THR A 199 -12.30 25.11 7.54
CA THR A 199 -13.04 26.11 6.75
C THR A 199 -12.18 27.02 5.89
N ASN A 200 -10.85 26.86 5.93
CA ASN A 200 -9.90 27.68 5.19
C ASN A 200 -8.85 26.76 4.52
N THR A 201 -9.33 25.78 3.76
CA THR A 201 -8.47 24.96 2.89
C THR A 201 -8.69 25.35 1.42
N LEU A 202 -7.79 24.95 0.53
CA LEU A 202 -7.86 25.38 -0.87
C LEU A 202 -9.12 24.88 -1.59
N VAL A 203 -9.61 23.67 -1.27
CA VAL A 203 -10.69 23.00 -2.02
C VAL A 203 -11.90 22.70 -1.14
N SER A 204 -11.71 22.26 0.11
CA SER A 204 -12.83 21.92 0.99
C SER A 204 -12.99 22.91 2.14
N ASN A 205 -14.23 23.29 2.45
CA ASN A 205 -14.50 24.28 3.49
C ASN A 205 -15.69 23.82 4.34
N TYR A 206 -15.40 23.01 5.35
CA TYR A 206 -16.41 22.38 6.20
C TYR A 206 -16.29 22.85 7.64
N PRO A 207 -17.32 23.50 8.21
CA PRO A 207 -17.32 23.81 9.63
C PRO A 207 -17.28 22.52 10.47
N LEU A 208 -16.59 22.60 11.61
CA LEU A 208 -16.55 21.52 12.58
C LEU A 208 -17.98 21.20 13.06
N ARG A 209 -18.29 19.91 13.09
CA ARG A 209 -19.49 19.36 13.72
C ARG A 209 -19.24 17.91 14.10
N SER A 210 -19.92 17.41 15.13
CA SER A 210 -19.91 15.98 15.47
C SER A 210 -20.22 15.13 14.23
N ASN A 211 -19.48 14.04 14.03
CA ASN A 211 -19.57 13.23 12.83
C ASN A 211 -19.10 11.79 13.08
N GLN A 212 -19.68 10.82 12.37
CA GLN A 212 -19.33 9.40 12.46
C GLN A 212 -19.25 8.86 13.92
N GLY A 213 -20.15 9.31 14.79
CA GLY A 213 -20.19 8.91 16.21
C GLY A 213 -19.14 9.59 17.09
N LEU A 214 -18.35 10.51 16.56
CA LEU A 214 -17.36 11.31 17.30
C LEU A 214 -17.94 12.67 17.67
N THR A 215 -17.63 13.11 18.89
CA THR A 215 -17.90 14.47 19.38
C THR A 215 -16.96 15.48 18.72
N GLU A 216 -17.33 16.76 18.73
CA GLU A 216 -16.44 17.84 18.28
C GLU A 216 -15.08 17.83 19.01
N LYS A 217 -15.05 17.53 20.31
CA LYS A 217 -13.80 17.40 21.09
C LYS A 217 -12.89 16.30 20.54
N GLN A 218 -13.45 15.11 20.31
CA GLN A 218 -12.70 13.99 19.73
C GLN A 218 -12.19 14.30 18.32
N LEU A 219 -13.00 15.00 17.50
CA LEU A 219 -12.58 15.42 16.17
C LEU A 219 -11.43 16.45 16.22
N VAL A 220 -11.51 17.43 17.13
CA VAL A 220 -10.45 18.42 17.34
C VAL A 220 -9.17 17.75 17.85
N CYS A 221 -9.28 16.77 18.74
CA CYS A 221 -8.14 15.99 19.20
C CYS A 221 -7.49 15.19 18.06
N ASN A 222 -8.29 14.53 17.21
CA ASN A 222 -7.77 13.84 16.02
C ASN A 222 -7.05 14.80 15.07
N LEU A 223 -7.63 15.99 14.83
CA LEU A 223 -7.02 17.02 14.00
C LEU A 223 -5.70 17.52 14.59
N ARG A 224 -5.63 17.73 15.91
CA ARG A 224 -4.38 18.09 16.61
C ARG A 224 -3.31 17.02 16.42
N ILE A 225 -3.67 15.75 16.62
CA ILE A 225 -2.73 14.63 16.46
C ILE A 225 -2.20 14.57 15.02
N LEU A 226 -3.09 14.75 14.03
CA LEU A 226 -2.72 14.85 12.62
C LEU A 226 -1.78 16.04 12.37
N CYS A 227 -2.04 17.21 12.95
CA CYS A 227 -1.13 18.35 12.82
C CYS A 227 0.26 18.04 13.35
N VAL A 228 0.33 17.57 14.61
CA VAL A 228 1.59 17.34 15.31
C VAL A 228 2.45 16.29 14.62
N ASN A 229 1.84 15.21 14.12
CA ASN A 229 2.58 14.07 13.58
C ASN A 229 2.77 14.11 12.06
N VAL A 230 1.98 14.89 11.33
CA VAL A 230 2.05 14.96 9.87
C VAL A 230 2.36 16.38 9.39
N LEU A 231 1.50 17.35 9.69
CA LEU A 231 1.62 18.68 9.09
C LEU A 231 2.76 19.52 9.65
N GLU A 232 3.09 19.42 10.93
CA GLU A 232 4.24 20.10 11.53
C GLU A 232 5.56 19.59 10.92
N PRO A 233 5.83 18.27 10.86
CA PRO A 233 6.96 17.75 10.10
C PRO A 233 6.98 18.17 8.64
N MET A 234 5.84 18.13 7.94
CA MET A 234 5.77 18.51 6.53
C MET A 234 6.04 20.00 6.33
N LEU A 235 5.55 20.86 7.22
CA LEU A 235 5.84 22.30 7.20
C LEU A 235 7.31 22.56 7.49
N ALA A 236 7.89 21.87 8.47
CA ALA A 236 9.31 21.99 8.80
C ALA A 236 10.20 21.58 7.61
N LYS A 237 9.81 20.54 6.86
CA LYS A 237 10.60 20.03 5.74
C LYS A 237 10.38 20.82 4.44
N TYR A 238 9.15 21.15 4.11
CA TYR A 238 8.78 21.72 2.80
C TYR A 238 8.47 23.22 2.85
N GLY A 239 8.38 23.80 4.03
CA GLY A 239 8.12 25.22 4.23
C GLY A 239 6.82 25.69 3.56
N SER A 240 6.85 26.91 3.03
CA SER A 240 5.70 27.59 2.43
C SER A 240 5.20 26.99 1.11
N THR A 241 5.89 25.97 0.58
CA THR A 241 5.44 25.23 -0.60
C THR A 241 4.25 24.34 -0.29
N LEU A 242 4.13 23.85 0.95
CA LEU A 242 3.02 23.01 1.42
C LEU A 242 1.69 23.75 1.32
N THR A 243 0.71 23.10 0.71
CA THR A 243 -0.65 23.61 0.57
C THR A 243 -1.64 22.58 1.07
N ILE A 244 -2.53 22.98 1.98
CA ILE A 244 -3.62 22.15 2.46
C ILE A 244 -4.78 22.27 1.47
N ASN A 245 -4.99 21.22 0.69
CA ASN A 245 -6.09 21.16 -0.27
C ASN A 245 -7.41 20.88 0.42
N SER A 246 -7.38 20.00 1.41
CA SER A 246 -8.58 19.48 2.05
C SER A 246 -8.28 18.93 3.42
N GLY A 247 -9.20 19.10 4.38
CA GLY A 247 -9.06 18.59 5.75
C GLY A 247 -10.31 17.87 6.21
N PHE A 248 -10.89 18.28 7.34
CA PHE A 248 -12.15 17.71 7.84
C PHE A 248 -13.28 17.88 6.82
N ARG A 249 -14.09 16.82 6.62
CA ARG A 249 -15.26 16.84 5.73
C ARG A 249 -16.39 16.03 6.33
N TYR A 250 -17.49 16.68 6.73
CA TYR A 250 -18.59 15.98 7.40
C TYR A 250 -19.44 15.09 6.48
N ASP A 251 -19.32 15.24 5.16
CA ASP A 251 -20.01 14.44 4.15
C ASP A 251 -19.15 13.28 3.61
N SER A 252 -17.92 13.14 4.11
CA SER A 252 -17.02 12.06 3.76
C SER A 252 -17.09 10.96 4.81
N TRP A 253 -17.33 9.73 4.36
CA TRP A 253 -17.22 8.53 5.19
C TRP A 253 -15.76 8.06 5.24
N GLY A 254 -15.22 7.80 6.42
CA GLY A 254 -13.79 7.50 6.63
C GLY A 254 -12.99 8.62 7.27
N GLN A 255 -11.67 8.65 7.01
CA GLN A 255 -10.69 9.38 7.83
C GLN A 255 -10.85 10.91 7.81
N HIS A 256 -11.27 11.50 6.69
CA HIS A 256 -11.58 12.95 6.64
C HIS A 256 -12.75 13.32 7.55
N GLY A 257 -13.82 12.52 7.54
CA GLY A 257 -14.97 12.75 8.42
C GLY A 257 -14.71 12.43 9.89
N LYS A 258 -13.57 11.77 10.21
CA LYS A 258 -13.09 11.55 11.58
C LYS A 258 -12.04 12.58 12.02
N GLY A 259 -11.69 13.55 11.18
CA GLY A 259 -10.63 14.53 11.48
C GLY A 259 -9.22 13.91 11.49
N GLN A 260 -9.02 12.80 10.79
CA GLN A 260 -7.79 12.01 10.79
C GLN A 260 -7.00 12.12 9.50
N ALA A 261 -7.48 12.87 8.50
CA ALA A 261 -6.83 12.94 7.20
C ALA A 261 -6.78 14.36 6.61
N VAL A 262 -5.79 14.56 5.76
CA VAL A 262 -5.53 15.78 5.01
C VAL A 262 -5.11 15.41 3.59
N ASP A 263 -5.59 16.19 2.62
CA ASP A 263 -5.08 16.15 1.25
C ASP A 263 -4.19 17.37 1.05
N VAL A 264 -2.94 17.16 0.62
CA VAL A 264 -1.99 18.26 0.40
C VAL A 264 -1.45 18.29 -1.02
N SER A 265 -0.97 19.46 -1.43
CA SER A 265 -0.19 19.66 -2.66
C SER A 265 0.98 20.60 -2.38
N PHE A 266 1.83 20.80 -3.39
CA PHE A 266 3.00 21.65 -3.27
C PHE A 266 3.14 22.59 -4.46
N LYS A 267 3.28 23.88 -4.17
CA LYS A 267 3.23 24.97 -5.17
C LYS A 267 4.42 24.98 -6.14
N ASP A 268 5.54 24.39 -5.73
CA ASP A 268 6.80 24.33 -6.47
C ASP A 268 6.86 23.20 -7.51
N LEU A 269 5.88 22.27 -7.50
CA LEU A 269 5.92 21.08 -8.33
C LEU A 269 5.00 21.18 -9.55
N THR A 270 5.60 21.17 -10.73
CA THR A 270 4.88 21.37 -12.01
C THR A 270 5.01 20.21 -12.98
N LYS A 271 5.94 19.28 -12.73
CA LYS A 271 6.25 18.14 -13.62
C LYS A 271 6.02 16.82 -12.92
N GLU A 272 5.60 15.81 -13.69
CA GLU A 272 5.33 14.45 -13.20
C GLU A 272 6.49 13.85 -12.40
N LYS A 273 7.72 13.99 -12.89
CA LYS A 273 8.91 13.52 -12.15
C LYS A 273 9.03 14.17 -10.77
N GLN A 274 8.77 15.47 -10.64
CA GLN A 274 8.85 16.17 -9.36
C GLN A 274 7.76 15.68 -8.40
N TRP A 275 6.57 15.36 -8.91
CA TRP A 275 5.50 14.78 -8.11
C TRP A 275 5.86 13.38 -7.61
N TRP A 276 6.46 12.56 -8.49
CA TRP A 276 6.95 11.24 -8.12
C TRP A 276 8.04 11.32 -7.06
N ASP A 277 9.07 12.15 -7.27
CA ASP A 277 10.17 12.32 -6.33
C ASP A 277 9.64 12.77 -4.95
N ARG A 278 8.63 13.64 -4.92
CA ARG A 278 7.96 14.07 -3.68
C ARG A 278 7.17 12.93 -3.02
N ALA A 279 6.49 12.08 -3.79
CA ALA A 279 5.77 10.92 -3.25
C ALA A 279 6.72 9.94 -2.56
N VAL A 280 7.86 9.65 -3.19
CA VAL A 280 8.93 8.81 -2.63
C VAL A 280 9.45 9.44 -1.35
N ASP A 281 9.79 10.73 -1.38
CA ASP A 281 10.32 11.44 -0.22
C ASP A 281 9.34 11.44 0.97
N ILE A 282 8.04 11.62 0.71
CA ILE A 282 7.00 11.58 1.74
C ILE A 282 6.91 10.20 2.39
N LYS A 283 6.86 9.14 1.57
CA LYS A 283 6.79 7.75 2.02
C LYS A 283 7.94 7.42 2.99
N GLU A 284 9.14 7.87 2.65
CA GLU A 284 10.34 7.57 3.44
C GLU A 284 10.50 8.46 4.67
N SER A 285 10.05 9.72 4.61
CA SER A 285 10.37 10.73 5.63
C SER A 285 9.33 10.88 6.74
N PHE A 286 8.08 10.47 6.51
CA PHE A 286 6.99 10.72 7.46
C PHE A 286 6.39 9.43 8.04
N VAL A 287 5.76 9.61 9.20
CA VAL A 287 4.89 8.61 9.83
C VAL A 287 3.44 8.96 9.52
N TYR A 288 2.68 7.95 9.14
CA TYR A 288 1.28 8.06 8.77
C TYR A 288 0.56 6.73 9.01
N ASP A 289 -0.75 6.79 9.14
CA ASP A 289 -1.63 5.64 9.05
C ASP A 289 -1.79 5.18 7.59
N GLN A 290 -2.20 6.09 6.71
CA GLN A 290 -2.36 5.83 5.28
C GLN A 290 -1.79 7.00 4.47
N PHE A 291 -0.98 6.67 3.47
CA PHE A 291 -0.52 7.60 2.44
C PHE A 291 -1.07 7.15 1.09
N ILE A 292 -1.79 8.03 0.38
CA ILE A 292 -2.27 7.78 -0.98
C ILE A 292 -1.66 8.82 -1.92
N TYR A 293 -0.91 8.33 -2.91
CA TYR A 293 -0.44 9.13 -4.04
C TYR A 293 -1.53 9.18 -5.10
N GLU A 294 -2.26 10.30 -5.15
CA GLU A 294 -3.33 10.52 -6.12
C GLU A 294 -2.81 11.33 -7.31
N ALA A 295 -2.39 10.66 -8.38
CA ALA A 295 -1.71 11.30 -9.50
C ALA A 295 -2.36 11.09 -10.86
N GLU A 296 -2.57 12.20 -11.58
CA GLU A 296 -2.88 12.30 -13.02
C GLU A 296 -2.38 13.66 -13.56
N ARG A 297 -3.30 14.61 -13.86
CA ARG A 297 -3.00 15.98 -14.37
C ARG A 297 -2.72 17.01 -13.27
N SER A 298 -3.00 16.65 -12.02
CA SER A 298 -2.72 17.40 -10.79
C SER A 298 -2.58 16.38 -9.67
N VAL A 299 -1.66 16.58 -8.74
CA VAL A 299 -1.33 15.56 -7.73
C VAL A 299 -1.79 15.99 -6.35
N TRP A 300 -2.51 15.09 -5.68
CA TRP A 300 -2.81 15.17 -4.26
C TRP A 300 -2.06 14.07 -3.51
N TYR A 301 -1.53 14.45 -2.35
CA TYR A 301 -0.95 13.52 -1.40
C TYR A 301 -1.93 13.44 -0.24
N HIS A 302 -2.69 12.34 -0.18
CA HIS A 302 -3.55 12.07 0.96
C HIS A 302 -2.69 11.50 2.08
N LEU A 303 -2.71 12.11 3.26
CA LEU A 303 -2.10 11.56 4.46
C LEU A 303 -3.13 11.49 5.57
N SER A 304 -3.08 10.38 6.31
CA SER A 304 -3.87 10.21 7.52
C SER A 304 -3.04 9.77 8.71
N TYR A 305 -3.57 9.99 9.90
CA TYR A 305 -2.97 9.57 11.16
C TYR A 305 -4.06 9.20 12.16
N SER A 306 -3.85 8.13 12.92
CA SER A 306 -4.80 7.65 13.92
C SER A 306 -4.10 7.29 15.22
N SER A 307 -4.56 7.89 16.32
CA SER A 307 -4.11 7.53 17.67
C SER A 307 -4.53 6.13 18.12
N ALA A 308 -5.54 5.54 17.45
CA ALA A 308 -5.96 4.17 17.69
C ALA A 308 -5.05 3.13 17.01
N GLY A 309 -4.00 3.58 16.31
CA GLY A 309 -3.04 2.74 15.60
C GLY A 309 -2.90 3.16 14.13
N ASN A 310 -1.65 3.13 13.64
CA ASN A 310 -1.27 3.50 12.28
C ASN A 310 -0.96 2.24 11.45
N ARG A 311 -1.73 1.98 10.38
CA ARG A 311 -1.55 0.86 9.45
C ARG A 311 -0.26 0.94 8.63
N ARG A 312 0.31 2.15 8.51
CA ARG A 312 1.45 2.47 7.64
C ARG A 312 1.24 2.03 6.20
N GLN A 313 -0.01 2.15 5.73
CA GLN A 313 -0.41 1.72 4.40
C GLN A 313 0.02 2.77 3.37
N THR A 314 0.57 2.32 2.26
CA THR A 314 0.89 3.19 1.13
C THR A 314 0.12 2.71 -0.08
N LEU A 315 -0.56 3.63 -0.76
CA LEU A 315 -1.41 3.35 -1.92
C LEU A 315 -1.14 4.35 -3.05
N THR A 316 -1.52 3.96 -4.25
CA THR A 316 -1.58 4.83 -5.42
C THR A 316 -2.97 4.77 -6.03
N LYS A 317 -3.47 5.92 -6.46
CA LYS A 317 -4.75 6.01 -7.15
C LYS A 317 -4.62 6.98 -8.32
N ALA A 318 -5.01 6.55 -9.51
CA ALA A 318 -5.24 7.48 -10.61
C ALA A 318 -6.54 8.26 -10.31
N ARG A 319 -6.51 9.59 -10.43
CA ARG A 319 -7.61 10.51 -10.04
C ARG A 319 -9.01 10.11 -10.55
N ARG A 320 -9.11 9.39 -11.68
CA ARG A 320 -10.38 8.89 -12.28
C ARG A 320 -10.60 7.39 -12.11
N SER A 321 -9.64 6.69 -11.51
CA SER A 321 -9.78 5.28 -11.17
C SER A 321 -10.45 5.13 -9.81
N GLU A 322 -11.42 4.23 -9.74
CA GLU A 322 -11.95 3.75 -8.47
C GLU A 322 -11.01 2.74 -7.79
N LYS A 323 -9.99 2.28 -8.52
CA LYS A 323 -9.03 1.28 -8.05
C LYS A 323 -7.85 1.95 -7.35
N TYR A 324 -7.56 1.42 -6.17
CA TYR A 324 -6.33 1.68 -5.43
C TYR A 324 -5.33 0.57 -5.74
N HIS A 325 -4.08 0.95 -5.90
CA HIS A 325 -2.94 0.04 -6.05
C HIS A 325 -2.11 0.08 -4.78
N VAL A 326 -1.61 -1.07 -4.35
CA VAL A 326 -0.75 -1.16 -3.17
C VAL A 326 0.65 -0.61 -3.52
N GLY A 327 1.20 0.20 -2.62
CA GLY A 327 2.48 0.89 -2.78
C GLY A 327 2.36 2.22 -3.54
N ILE A 328 3.48 2.96 -3.59
CA ILE A 328 3.63 4.06 -4.54
C ILE A 328 3.99 3.49 -5.92
N GLN A 329 3.19 3.80 -6.93
CA GLN A 329 3.37 3.35 -8.30
C GLN A 329 3.40 4.56 -9.23
N ARG A 330 4.28 4.49 -10.22
CA ARG A 330 4.42 5.56 -11.19
C ARG A 330 3.31 5.41 -12.23
N ILE A 331 2.41 6.39 -12.30
CA ILE A 331 1.29 6.36 -13.24
C ILE A 331 1.79 6.88 -14.58
N ILE A 332 2.20 5.99 -15.47
CA ILE A 332 2.58 6.35 -16.84
C ILE A 332 1.29 6.50 -17.65
N THR A 333 0.90 7.73 -17.96
CA THR A 333 -0.14 7.97 -18.95
C THR A 333 0.41 7.60 -20.34
N GLN A 334 -0.18 6.61 -21.00
CA GLN A 334 0.08 6.39 -22.42
C GLN A 334 -0.35 7.65 -23.18
N ALA A 335 0.59 8.22 -23.94
CA ALA A 335 0.34 9.31 -24.88
C ALA A 335 -0.36 8.79 -26.13
#